data_AF-A0A2N1NG83-F1
#
_entry.id   AF-A0A2N1NG83-F1
#
_cell.length_a   1.000
_cell.length_b   1.000
_cell.length_c   1.000
_cell.angle_alpha   90.00
_cell.angle_beta   90.00
_cell.angle_gamma   90.00
#
_symmetry.space_group_name_H-M   'P 1'
#
loop_
_entity.id
_entity.type
_entity.pdbx_description
1 polymer ?
#
loop_
_entity_poly.entity_id
_entity_poly.type
_entity_poly.pdbx_seq_one_letter_code
_entity_poly.pdbx_strand_id
1 'polypeptide(L)'
;MREKPSPSTNHKFIALYEKCWQHEPNTRPKIRQVISELEELNNNEPLVVSENVSFKEIETTLEISKTPENDEVNIPSYDCDINKYEL
;
A
#
# COMPACT_ATOMS: atom_id res chain seq x y z
N MET A 1 -7.61 -7.36 -12.55
CA MET A 1 -7.32 -6.15 -13.35
C MET A 1 -7.01 -5.00 -12.40
N ARG A 2 -6.14 -4.05 -12.77
CA ARG A 2 -5.86 -2.81 -12.01
C ARG A 2 -6.79 -1.68 -12.48
N GLU A 3 -6.90 -0.63 -11.67
CA GLU A 3 -7.65 0.59 -12.03
C GLU A 3 -7.04 1.31 -13.23
N LYS A 4 -7.86 2.09 -13.94
CA LYS A 4 -7.41 2.97 -15.02
C LYS A 4 -7.30 4.41 -14.49
N PRO A 5 -6.24 5.16 -14.81
CA PRO A 5 -6.13 6.55 -14.42
C PRO A 5 -7.30 7.39 -14.95
N SER A 6 -7.75 8.34 -14.13
CA SER A 6 -8.61 9.42 -14.62
C SER A 6 -7.79 10.36 -15.52
N PRO A 7 -8.37 10.96 -16.57
CA PRO A 7 -7.65 11.91 -17.44
C PRO A 7 -7.01 13.10 -16.71
N SER A 8 -7.53 13.47 -15.53
CA SER A 8 -7.02 14.57 -14.71
C SER A 8 -5.96 14.15 -13.68
N THR A 9 -5.65 12.86 -13.55
CA THR A 9 -4.68 12.38 -12.57
C THR A 9 -3.26 12.81 -12.98
N ASN A 10 -2.49 13.33 -12.01
CA ASN A 10 -1.10 13.74 -12.24
C ASN A 10 -0.26 12.57 -12.78
N HIS A 11 0.39 12.77 -13.93
CA HIS A 11 1.13 11.72 -14.62
C HIS A 11 2.28 11.12 -13.78
N LYS A 12 2.86 11.89 -12.86
CA LYS A 12 3.93 11.41 -11.97
C LYS A 12 3.36 10.52 -10.88
N PHE A 13 2.16 10.82 -10.39
CA PHE A 13 1.44 9.95 -9.46
C PHE A 13 1.06 8.61 -10.12
N ILE A 14 0.64 8.66 -11.39
CA ILE A 14 0.39 7.46 -12.20
C ILE A 14 1.63 6.57 -12.28
N ALA A 15 2.76 7.15 -12.71
CA ALA A 15 4.02 6.42 -12.82
C ALA A 15 4.45 5.82 -11.47
N LEU A 16 4.18 6.50 -10.35
CA LEU A 16 4.51 6.01 -9.02
C LEU A 16 3.71 4.75 -8.66
N TYR A 17 2.37 4.77 -8.77
CA TYR A 17 1.59 3.59 -8.40
C TYR A 17 1.81 2.42 -9.38
N GLU A 18 2.14 2.68 -10.65
CA GLU A 18 2.50 1.64 -11.62
C GLU A 18 3.79 0.92 -11.22
N LYS A 19 4.80 1.64 -10.72
CA LYS A 19 6.01 1.03 -10.11
C LYS A 19 5.65 0.19 -8.89
N CYS A 20 4.73 0.65 -8.05
CA CYS A 20 4.27 -0.10 -6.88
C CYS A 20 3.48 -1.36 -7.24
N TRP A 21 2.86 -1.40 -8.42
CA TRP A 21 2.06 -2.53 -8.89
C TRP A 21 2.82 -3.58 -9.68
N GLN A 22 4.14 -3.45 -9.81
CA GLN A 22 4.95 -4.47 -10.50
C GLN A 22 4.68 -5.87 -9.93
N HIS A 23 4.54 -6.84 -10.82
CA HIS A 23 4.19 -8.21 -10.43
C HIS A 23 5.26 -8.81 -9.53
N GLU A 24 6.52 -8.69 -9.95
CA GLU A 24 7.69 -9.17 -9.22
C GLU A 24 7.92 -8.35 -7.94
N PRO A 25 7.79 -8.94 -6.74
CA PRO A 25 7.89 -8.22 -5.47
C PRO A 25 9.19 -7.43 -5.31
N ASN A 26 10.30 -7.98 -5.78
CA ASN A 26 11.62 -7.38 -5.65
C ASN A 26 11.84 -6.14 -6.54
N THR A 27 10.97 -5.93 -7.53
CA THR A 27 11.04 -4.76 -8.43
C THR A 27 10.25 -3.57 -7.91
N ARG A 28 9.43 -3.76 -6.87
CA ARG A 28 8.65 -2.69 -6.27
C ARG A 28 9.57 -1.75 -5.48
N PRO A 29 9.29 -0.44 -5.48
CA PRO A 29 10.04 0.51 -4.67
C PRO A 29 9.83 0.20 -3.18
N LYS A 30 10.85 0.50 -2.37
CA LYS A 30 10.71 0.48 -0.92
C LYS A 30 9.76 1.60 -0.47
N ILE A 31 9.03 1.38 0.62
CA ILE A 31 8.07 2.36 1.12
C ILE A 31 8.69 3.75 1.36
N ARG A 32 9.95 3.81 1.81
CA ARG A 32 10.69 5.08 1.98
C ARG A 32 10.86 5.86 0.67
N GLN A 33 11.11 5.16 -0.44
CA GLN A 33 11.24 5.80 -1.76
C GLN A 33 9.88 6.32 -2.24
N VAL A 34 8.81 5.57 -1.99
CA VAL A 34 7.44 6.01 -2.31
C VAL A 34 7.08 7.29 -1.54
N ILE A 35 7.40 7.35 -0.24
CA ILE A 35 7.16 8.55 0.59
C ILE A 35 7.94 9.75 0.03
N SER A 36 9.23 9.60 -0.27
CA SER A 36 10.02 10.69 -0.85
C SER A 36 9.48 11.17 -2.20
N GLU A 37 9.09 10.24 -3.11
CA GLU A 37 8.47 10.62 -4.38
C GLU A 37 7.14 11.36 -4.14
N LEU A 38 6.31 10.96 -3.17
CA LEU A 38 5.06 11.66 -2.83
C LEU A 38 5.29 13.06 -2.26
N GLU A 39 6.28 13.24 -1.39
CA GLU A 39 6.66 14.54 -0.85
C GLU A 39 7.11 15.50 -1.96
N GLU A 40 7.90 15.01 -2.92
CA GLU A 40 8.30 15.77 -4.09
C GLU A 40 7.10 16.17 -4.95
N LEU A 41 6.09 15.30 -5.11
CA LEU A 41 4.87 15.63 -5.85
C LEU A 41 4.05 16.70 -5.15
N ASN A 42 3.93 16.62 -3.83
CA ASN A 42 3.25 17.62 -3.03
C ASN A 42 3.91 19.01 -3.11
N ASN A 43 5.25 19.05 -3.16
CA ASN A 43 5.98 20.32 -3.25
C ASN A 43 5.85 21.02 -4.61
N ASN A 44 5.33 20.34 -5.64
CA ASN A 44 5.26 20.82 -7.02
C ASN A 44 3.85 21.24 -7.48
N GLU A 45 2.81 20.99 -6.68
CA GLU A 45 1.41 21.34 -6.95
C GLU A 45 0.78 21.90 -5.65
N PRO A 46 -0.01 22.98 -5.67
CA PRO A 46 -0.71 23.42 -4.48
C PRO A 46 -1.79 22.40 -4.14
N LEU A 47 -1.49 21.44 -3.26
CA LEU A 47 -2.51 20.56 -2.72
C LEU A 47 -3.48 21.40 -1.89
N VAL A 48 -4.74 21.50 -2.32
CA VAL A 48 -5.84 21.79 -1.41
C VAL A 48 -6.05 20.54 -0.55
N VAL A 49 -5.18 20.33 0.43
CA VAL A 49 -5.36 19.30 1.46
C VAL A 49 -6.34 19.85 2.48
N SER A 50 -7.53 19.29 2.56
CA SER A 50 -8.30 19.38 3.80
C SER A 50 -7.50 18.65 4.88
N GLU A 51 -7.06 19.42 5.88
CA GLU A 51 -6.05 19.05 6.87
C GLU A 51 -6.34 17.71 7.60
N ASN A 52 -5.23 17.05 8.00
CA ASN A 52 -5.09 16.07 9.10
C ASN A 52 -5.09 14.57 8.74
N VAL A 53 -4.03 14.06 8.11
CA VAL A 53 -3.68 12.64 8.27
C VAL A 53 -2.34 12.54 9.00
N SER A 54 -2.42 12.31 10.32
CA SER A 54 -1.26 12.05 11.16
C SER A 54 -0.78 10.62 10.90
N PHE A 55 0.29 10.48 10.12
CA PHE A 55 1.00 9.21 10.01
C PHE A 55 1.92 9.09 11.23
N LYS A 56 1.54 8.27 12.21
CA LYS A 56 2.47 7.85 13.27
C LYS A 56 3.41 6.80 12.66
N GLU A 57 4.72 7.06 12.70
CA GLU A 57 5.73 6.05 12.38
C GLU A 57 5.51 4.82 13.26
N ILE A 58 5.36 3.65 12.63
CA ILE A 58 5.45 2.36 13.31
C ILE A 58 6.89 1.85 13.16
N GLU A 59 7.69 1.97 14.21
CA GLU A 59 8.98 1.28 14.30
C GLU A 59 8.73 -0.23 14.34
N THR A 60 9.03 -0.92 13.24
CA THR A 60 9.02 -2.39 13.20
C THR A 60 10.37 -2.88 13.71
N THR A 61 10.45 -3.24 14.99
CA THR A 61 11.59 -3.97 15.53
C THR A 61 11.60 -5.38 14.95
N LEU A 62 12.71 -5.69 14.29
CA LEU A 62 13.00 -6.97 13.65
C LEU A 62 13.42 -8.00 14.72
N GLU A 63 12.49 -8.48 15.54
CA GLU A 63 12.76 -9.57 16.49
C GLU A 63 12.26 -10.90 15.89
N ILE A 64 13.17 -11.59 15.21
CA ILE A 64 13.00 -13.01 14.88
C ILE A 64 13.19 -13.79 16.18
N SER A 65 12.09 -14.06 16.90
CA SER A 65 12.10 -15.05 17.99
C SER A 65 11.28 -16.28 17.61
N LYS A 66 11.93 -17.45 17.74
CA LYS A 66 11.38 -18.76 17.41
C LYS A 66 10.53 -19.27 18.58
N THR A 67 9.25 -19.58 18.30
CA THR A 67 8.36 -20.64 18.89
C THR A 67 8.03 -20.59 20.41
N PRO A 68 6.95 -21.22 20.96
CA PRO A 68 5.94 -22.13 20.38
C PRO A 68 4.44 -21.82 20.72
N GLU A 69 3.55 -22.57 20.05
CA GLU A 69 2.17 -22.99 20.36
C GLU A 69 1.32 -22.30 21.45
N ASN A 70 0.06 -22.03 21.04
CA ASN A 70 -1.16 -21.85 21.83
C ASN A 70 -1.52 -20.43 22.26
N ASP A 71 -2.09 -19.68 21.32
CA ASP A 71 -3.38 -19.04 21.55
C ASP A 71 -4.15 -19.11 20.24
N GLU A 72 -5.24 -19.87 20.23
CA GLU A 72 -6.15 -20.00 19.10
C GLU A 72 -6.82 -18.64 18.87
N VAL A 73 -6.18 -17.79 18.08
CA VAL A 73 -6.83 -16.61 17.55
C VAL A 73 -7.92 -17.17 16.63
N ASN A 74 -9.16 -17.16 17.11
CA ASN A 74 -10.34 -17.44 16.29
C ASN A 74 -10.48 -16.30 15.28
N ILE A 75 -9.61 -16.31 14.28
CA ILE A 75 -9.73 -15.51 13.07
C ILE A 75 -10.86 -16.18 12.29
N PRO A 76 -11.99 -15.49 12.06
CA PRO A 76 -12.99 -16.01 11.16
C PRO A 76 -12.30 -16.26 9.82
N SER A 77 -12.23 -17.53 9.43
CA SER A 77 -11.74 -17.94 8.12
C SER A 77 -12.71 -17.41 7.08
N TYR A 78 -12.50 -16.17 6.63
CA TYR A 78 -13.25 -15.63 5.51
C TYR A 78 -12.84 -16.40 4.27
N ASP A 79 -13.79 -17.21 3.79
CA ASP A 79 -13.71 -17.96 2.55
C ASP A 79 -13.67 -16.96 1.39
N CYS A 80 -12.47 -16.58 0.97
CA CYS A 80 -12.24 -15.64 -0.12
C CYS A 80 -12.54 -16.24 -1.52
N ASP A 81 -13.12 -17.44 -1.59
CA ASP A 81 -13.50 -18.06 -2.86
C ASP A 81 -14.71 -17.36 -3.48
N ILE A 82 -14.42 -16.39 -4.34
CA ILE A 82 -15.42 -15.60 -5.06
C ILE A 82 -16.25 -16.47 -6.01
N ASN A 83 -15.76 -17.66 -6.36
CA ASN A 83 -16.44 -18.63 -7.22
C ASN A 83 -17.58 -19.37 -6.50
N LYS A 84 -17.71 -19.22 -5.18
CA LYS A 84 -18.80 -19.80 -4.39
C LYS A 84 -20.16 -19.21 -4.73
N TYR A 85 -20.17 -17.98 -5.22
CA TYR A 85 -21.37 -17.35 -5.76
C TYR A 85 -21.39 -17.66 -7.25
N GLU A 86 -21.94 -18.82 -7.63
CA GLU A 86 -22.32 -19.03 -9.02
C GLU A 86 -23.36 -17.96 -9.40
N LEU A 87 -23.02 -17.16 -10.41
CA LEU A 87 -23.86 -16.11 -10.98
C LEU A 87 -25.05 -16.70 -11.76
#